data_AF-A0A524CXL9-F1
#
_entry.id   AF-A0A524CXL9-F1
#
_cell.length_a   1.000
_cell.length_b   1.000
_cell.length_c   1.000
_cell.angle_alpha   90.00
_cell.angle_beta   90.00
_cell.angle_gamma   90.00
#
_symmetry.space_group_name_H-M   'P 1'
#
loop_
_entity.id
_entity.type
_entity.pdbx_description
1 polymer ?
#
loop_
_entity_poly.entity_id
_entity_poly.type
_entity_poly.pdbx_seq_one_letter_code
_entity_poly.pdbx_strand_id
1 'polypeptide(L)'
;MENKKWMVLCAIGGVLMLIGSTVGDVGFFATLFDIITSEVPELAPILNLILRIFNYIALGGGASVIIGVIIVALGQYGIGKFVISLGAGLGLIGLIIYFIAGIYAGTLSSELLTWMIGLLALNGGFGFLGVILTIIGRFKLKKPE
;
A
#
# COMPACT_ATOMS: atom_id res chain seq x y z
N MET A 1 16.21 1.69 -21.80
CA MET A 1 16.47 2.61 -20.66
C MET A 1 15.20 3.13 -19.98
N GLU A 2 14.02 3.03 -20.60
CA GLU A 2 12.77 3.62 -20.08
C GLU A 2 12.26 2.93 -18.80
N ASN A 3 12.25 1.59 -18.75
CA ASN A 3 11.80 0.83 -17.58
C ASN A 3 12.66 1.03 -16.33
N LYS A 4 13.95 1.35 -16.49
CA LYS A 4 14.87 1.53 -15.36
C LYS A 4 14.49 2.75 -14.51
N LYS A 5 14.04 3.83 -15.16
CA LYS A 5 13.55 5.04 -14.49
C LYS A 5 12.28 4.76 -13.69
N TRP A 6 11.35 3.99 -14.24
CA TRP A 6 10.10 3.62 -13.55
C TRP A 6 10.32 2.66 -12.39
N MET A 7 11.25 1.71 -12.51
CA MET A 7 11.67 0.86 -11.37
C MET A 7 12.27 1.68 -10.23
N VAL A 8 13.13 2.66 -10.53
CA VAL A 8 13.70 3.56 -9.53
C VAL A 8 12.61 4.41 -8.89
N LEU A 9 11.63 4.89 -9.67
CA LEU A 9 10.49 5.66 -9.12
C LEU A 9 9.66 4.83 -8.14
N CYS A 10 9.40 3.55 -8.46
CA CYS A 10 8.73 2.63 -7.54
C CYS A 10 9.57 2.33 -6.30
N ALA A 11 10.89 2.20 -6.44
CA ALA A 11 11.78 1.97 -5.29
C ALA A 11 11.81 3.18 -4.35
N ILE A 12 11.92 4.39 -4.90
CA ILE A 12 11.82 5.64 -4.14
C ILE A 12 10.45 5.72 -3.46
N GLY A 13 9.38 5.42 -4.20
CA GLY A 13 8.03 5.36 -3.65
C GLY A 13 7.91 4.39 -2.46
N GLY A 14 8.45 3.18 -2.59
CA GLY A 14 8.49 2.19 -1.51
C GLY A 14 9.30 2.64 -0.29
N VAL A 15 10.44 3.31 -0.49
CA VAL A 15 11.24 3.88 0.63
C VAL A 15 10.48 5.00 1.33
N LEU A 16 9.83 5.89 0.57
CA LEU A 16 9.00 6.96 1.13
C LEU A 16 7.80 6.39 1.92
N MET A 17 7.21 5.28 1.45
CA MET A 17 6.17 4.55 2.18
C MET A 17 6.69 3.93 3.48
N LEU A 18 7.93 3.43 3.51
CA LEU A 18 8.55 2.92 4.74
C LEU A 18 8.82 4.03 5.76
N ILE A 19 9.39 5.15 5.31
CA ILE A 19 9.60 6.34 6.16
C ILE A 19 8.26 6.83 6.70
N GLY A 20 7.27 6.92 5.82
CA GLY A 20 5.91 7.32 6.16
C GLY A 20 5.11 6.27 6.94
N SER A 21 5.71 5.13 7.27
CA SER A 21 5.06 4.00 7.96
C SER A 21 3.69 3.67 7.38
N THR A 22 3.56 3.79 6.05
CA THR A 22 2.30 3.55 5.35
C THR A 22 2.13 2.07 5.15
N VAL A 23 1.30 1.51 6.02
CA VAL A 23 0.86 0.12 5.99
C VAL A 23 -0.63 0.05 5.68
N GLY A 24 -1.05 -1.08 5.12
CA GLY A 24 -2.48 -1.33 4.92
C GLY A 24 -3.19 -1.58 6.25
N ASP A 25 -4.48 -1.25 6.29
CA ASP A 25 -5.29 -1.51 7.48
C ASP A 25 -5.60 -3.00 7.62
N VAL A 26 -5.12 -3.58 8.72
CA VAL A 26 -5.37 -4.98 9.09
C VAL A 26 -6.83 -5.17 9.50
N GLY A 27 -7.47 -4.16 10.09
CA GLY A 27 -8.87 -4.22 10.53
C GLY A 27 -9.82 -4.40 9.36
N PHE A 28 -9.60 -3.68 8.25
CA PHE A 28 -10.34 -3.82 7.01
C PHE A 28 -10.39 -5.27 6.50
N PHE A 29 -9.26 -5.98 6.53
CA PHE A 29 -9.19 -7.37 6.08
C PHE A 29 -9.89 -8.35 7.03
N ALA A 30 -9.82 -8.11 8.34
CA ALA A 30 -10.56 -8.88 9.32
C ALA A 30 -12.08 -8.72 9.13
N THR A 31 -12.55 -7.50 8.92
CA THR A 31 -13.97 -7.23 8.66
C THR A 31 -14.45 -7.90 7.36
N LEU A 32 -13.64 -7.84 6.29
CA LEU A 32 -13.93 -8.54 5.04
C LEU A 32 -14.00 -10.06 5.21
N PHE A 33 -13.13 -10.63 6.03
CA PHE A 33 -13.14 -12.05 6.36
C PHE A 33 -14.43 -12.45 7.08
N ASP A 34 -14.83 -11.68 8.10
CA ASP A 34 -16.02 -11.97 8.88
C ASP A 34 -17.28 -11.94 8.00
N ILE A 35 -17.39 -10.96 7.10
CA ILE A 35 -18.50 -10.85 6.14
C ILE A 35 -18.55 -12.05 5.17
N ILE A 36 -17.39 -12.46 4.63
CA ILE A 36 -17.38 -13.54 3.62
C ILE A 36 -17.62 -14.90 4.29
N THR A 37 -17.07 -15.11 5.49
CA THR A 37 -17.21 -16.38 6.21
C THR A 37 -18.56 -16.55 6.88
N SER A 38 -19.28 -15.47 7.17
CA SER A 38 -20.68 -15.54 7.60
C SER A 38 -21.61 -16.04 6.49
N GLU A 39 -21.28 -15.77 5.22
CA GLU A 39 -22.07 -16.17 4.05
C GLU A 39 -21.63 -17.52 3.47
N VAL A 40 -20.31 -17.81 3.46
CA VAL A 40 -19.76 -19.04 2.88
C VAL A 40 -18.69 -19.65 3.80
N PRO A 41 -19.10 -20.37 4.86
CA PRO A 41 -18.18 -20.91 5.87
C PRO A 41 -17.22 -21.99 5.33
N GLU A 42 -17.58 -22.69 4.24
CA GLU A 42 -16.74 -23.72 3.62
C GLU A 42 -15.43 -23.17 3.01
N LEU A 43 -15.43 -21.88 2.61
CA LEU A 43 -14.26 -21.22 2.05
C LEU A 43 -13.33 -20.64 3.13
N ALA A 44 -13.75 -20.60 4.39
CA ALA A 44 -13.03 -19.99 5.49
C ALA A 44 -11.53 -20.39 5.58
N PRO A 45 -11.12 -21.67 5.50
CA PRO A 45 -9.71 -22.03 5.60
C PRO A 45 -8.86 -21.51 4.43
N ILE A 46 -9.41 -21.52 3.20
CA ILE A 46 -8.72 -21.02 2.01
C ILE A 46 -8.61 -19.49 2.07
N LEU A 47 -9.71 -18.83 2.44
CA LEU A 47 -9.76 -17.38 2.55
C LEU A 47 -8.80 -16.86 3.63
N ASN A 48 -8.74 -17.53 4.78
CA ASN A 48 -7.84 -17.20 5.87
C ASN A 48 -6.36 -17.28 5.42
N LEU A 49 -5.98 -18.29 4.65
CA LEU A 49 -4.64 -18.39 4.08
C LEU A 49 -4.31 -17.19 3.17
N ILE A 50 -5.21 -16.84 2.26
CA ILE A 50 -5.05 -15.71 1.33
C ILE A 50 -4.95 -14.39 2.10
N LEU A 51 -5.84 -14.19 3.06
CA LEU A 51 -5.88 -12.98 3.89
C LEU A 51 -4.64 -12.84 4.75
N ARG A 52 -4.10 -13.95 5.28
CA ARG A 52 -2.86 -13.93 6.04
C ARG A 52 -1.68 -13.49 5.16
N ILE A 53 -1.63 -13.93 3.90
CA ILE A 53 -0.62 -13.45 2.92
C ILE A 53 -0.81 -11.95 2.66
N PHE A 54 -2.05 -11.51 2.43
CA PHE A 54 -2.35 -10.08 2.23
C PHE A 54 -2.03 -9.24 3.46
N ASN A 55 -2.21 -9.78 4.66
CA ASN A 55 -1.86 -9.13 5.92
C ASN A 55 -0.34 -8.93 6.03
N TYR A 56 0.46 -9.95 5.75
CA TYR A 56 1.92 -9.79 5.68
C TYR A 56 2.36 -8.75 4.65
N ILE A 57 1.68 -8.69 3.49
CA ILE A 57 1.96 -7.70 2.44
C ILE A 57 1.50 -6.29 2.87
N ALA A 58 0.38 -6.17 3.57
CA ALA A 58 -0.17 -4.92 4.10
C ALA A 58 0.72 -4.33 5.19
N LEU A 59 1.18 -5.18 6.13
CA LEU A 59 2.16 -4.84 7.16
C LEU A 59 3.52 -4.48 6.56
N GLY A 60 3.87 -5.09 5.43
CA GLY A 60 5.09 -4.77 4.69
C GLY A 60 5.01 -3.45 3.93
N GLY A 61 3.83 -3.02 3.47
CA GLY A 61 3.60 -1.76 2.76
C GLY A 61 4.69 -1.42 1.73
N GLY A 62 5.53 -0.44 2.07
CA GLY A 62 6.69 -0.03 1.26
C GLY A 62 7.75 -1.12 1.03
N ALA A 63 7.97 -2.04 1.98
CA ALA A 63 8.84 -3.21 1.78
C ALA A 63 8.31 -4.14 0.69
N SER A 64 6.99 -4.33 0.64
CA SER A 64 6.31 -5.10 -0.40
C SER A 64 6.55 -4.48 -1.78
N VAL A 65 6.50 -3.15 -1.88
CA VAL A 65 6.83 -2.42 -3.10
C VAL A 65 8.28 -2.65 -3.51
N ILE A 66 9.23 -2.57 -2.58
CA ILE A 66 10.67 -2.79 -2.87
C ILE A 66 10.91 -4.23 -3.35
N ILE A 67 10.32 -5.23 -2.69
CA ILE A 67 10.41 -6.64 -3.10
C ILE A 67 9.84 -6.81 -4.50
N GLY A 68 8.70 -6.19 -4.78
CA GLY A 68 8.09 -6.21 -6.11
C GLY A 68 8.99 -5.58 -7.18
N VAL A 69 9.71 -4.50 -6.88
CA VAL A 69 10.69 -3.89 -7.79
C VAL A 69 11.88 -4.83 -8.04
N ILE A 70 12.38 -5.54 -7.03
CA ILE A 70 13.44 -6.54 -7.19
C ILE A 70 12.97 -7.67 -8.13
N ILE A 71 11.75 -8.17 -7.94
CA ILE A 71 11.17 -9.22 -8.80
C ILE A 71 11.04 -8.74 -10.26
N VAL A 72 10.63 -7.48 -10.47
CA VAL A 72 10.63 -6.87 -11.81
C VAL A 72 12.05 -6.80 -12.39
N ALA A 73 13.05 -6.42 -11.59
CA ALA A 73 14.45 -6.34 -12.02
C ALA A 73 15.03 -7.72 -12.41
N LEU A 74 14.54 -8.81 -11.81
CA LEU A 74 14.87 -10.19 -12.17
C LEU A 74 14.14 -10.69 -13.43
N GLY A 75 13.36 -9.85 -14.11
CA GLY A 75 12.67 -10.18 -15.36
C GLY A 75 11.26 -10.72 -15.19
N GLN A 76 10.77 -10.88 -13.95
CA GLN A 76 9.43 -11.39 -13.65
C GLN A 76 8.40 -10.25 -13.56
N TYR A 77 8.16 -9.57 -14.68
CA TYR A 77 7.32 -8.36 -14.75
C TYR A 77 5.86 -8.56 -14.30
N GLY A 78 5.27 -9.74 -14.50
CA GLY A 78 3.88 -10.01 -14.10
C GLY A 78 3.73 -10.06 -12.59
N ILE A 79 4.49 -10.94 -11.95
CA ILE A 79 4.48 -11.14 -10.49
C ILE A 79 4.97 -9.87 -9.79
N GLY A 80 6.06 -9.27 -10.27
CA GLY A 80 6.62 -8.07 -9.67
C GLY A 80 5.64 -6.89 -9.68
N LYS A 81 4.93 -6.65 -10.81
CA LYS A 81 3.89 -5.61 -10.86
C LYS A 81 2.72 -5.91 -9.94
N PHE A 82 2.32 -7.18 -9.80
CA PHE A 82 1.26 -7.58 -8.89
C PHE A 82 1.62 -7.25 -7.43
N VAL A 83 2.83 -7.63 -6.99
CA VAL A 83 3.31 -7.35 -5.63
C VAL A 83 3.42 -5.85 -5.36
N ILE A 84 3.95 -5.05 -6.32
CA ILE A 84 3.97 -3.58 -6.23
C ILE A 84 2.55 -3.02 -6.07
N SER A 85 1.58 -3.57 -6.81
CA SER A 85 0.18 -3.12 -6.77
C SER A 85 -0.47 -3.43 -5.44
N LEU A 86 -0.18 -4.59 -4.83
CA LEU A 86 -0.67 -4.91 -3.50
C LEU A 86 -0.05 -3.99 -2.44
N GLY A 87 1.27 -3.78 -2.46
CA GLY A 87 1.91 -2.86 -1.50
C GLY A 87 1.35 -1.44 -1.58
N ALA A 88 1.27 -0.88 -2.79
CA ALA A 88 0.75 0.48 -3.00
C ALA A 88 -0.77 0.59 -2.78
N GLY A 89 -1.54 -0.39 -3.25
CA GLY A 89 -2.99 -0.40 -3.11
C GLY A 89 -3.45 -0.53 -1.66
N LEU A 90 -2.78 -1.38 -0.88
CA LEU A 90 -3.07 -1.54 0.54
C LEU A 90 -2.59 -0.33 1.34
N GLY A 91 -1.44 0.24 1.00
CA GLY A 91 -0.99 1.52 1.56
C GLY A 91 -1.99 2.66 1.30
N LEU A 92 -2.60 2.71 0.10
CA LEU A 92 -3.64 3.68 -0.22
C LEU A 92 -4.90 3.48 0.63
N ILE A 93 -5.36 2.24 0.80
CA ILE A 93 -6.52 1.91 1.64
C ILE A 93 -6.26 2.30 3.10
N GLY A 94 -5.09 1.95 3.65
CA GLY A 94 -4.70 2.36 5.00
C GLY A 94 -4.72 3.87 5.18
N LEU A 95 -4.26 4.61 4.17
CA LEU A 95 -4.26 6.08 4.18
C LEU A 95 -5.68 6.68 4.10
N ILE A 96 -6.58 6.07 3.34
CA ILE A 96 -8.00 6.46 3.28
C ILE A 96 -8.70 6.21 4.64
N ILE A 97 -8.43 5.07 5.28
CA ILE A 97 -9.03 4.73 6.58
C ILE A 97 -8.51 5.67 7.67
N TYR A 98 -7.21 5.99 7.65
CA TYR A 98 -6.62 7.01 8.51
C TYR A 98 -7.32 8.36 8.34
N PHE A 99 -7.64 8.75 7.10
CA PHE A 99 -8.38 9.99 6.81
C PHE A 99 -9.80 9.98 7.41
N ILE A 100 -10.56 8.91 7.20
CA ILE A 100 -11.94 8.78 7.70
C ILE A 100 -11.96 8.76 9.24
N ALA A 101 -11.07 7.99 9.86
CA ALA A 101 -10.96 7.91 11.31
C ALA A 101 -10.61 9.28 11.94
N GLY A 102 -9.69 10.03 11.31
CA GLY A 102 -9.34 11.39 11.75
C GLY A 102 -10.49 12.40 11.63
N ILE A 103 -11.40 12.23 10.67
CA ILE A 103 -12.63 13.04 10.57
C ILE A 103 -13.60 12.73 11.70
N TYR A 104 -13.85 11.44 11.94
CA TYR A 104 -14.84 10.98 12.92
C TYR A 104 -14.43 11.25 14.38
N ALA A 105 -13.14 11.22 14.69
CA ALA A 105 -12.64 11.46 16.05
C ALA A 105 -12.78 12.93 16.51
N GLY A 106 -13.30 13.84 15.67
CA GLY A 106 -13.50 15.25 16.01
C GLY A 106 -12.21 16.08 16.02
N THR A 107 -11.08 15.47 15.70
CA THR A 107 -9.73 16.08 15.59
C THR A 107 -9.55 17.00 14.38
N LEU A 108 -10.59 17.37 13.63
CA LEU A 108 -10.47 18.23 12.45
C LEU A 108 -10.98 19.66 12.61
N SER A 109 -11.58 20.00 13.75
CA SER A 109 -12.15 21.34 13.96
C SER A 109 -11.14 22.38 14.47
N SER A 110 -10.09 21.97 15.19
CA SER A 110 -9.02 22.86 15.72
C SER A 110 -7.61 22.54 15.19
N GLU A 111 -7.43 21.40 14.51
CA GLU A 111 -6.14 20.87 14.08
C GLU A 111 -5.98 20.79 12.56
N LEU A 112 -6.81 21.47 11.75
CA LEU A 112 -6.59 21.50 10.30
C LEU A 112 -5.18 22.03 9.94
N LEU A 113 -4.64 22.94 10.75
CA LEU A 113 -3.26 23.42 10.67
C LEU A 113 -2.24 22.35 11.15
N THR A 114 -2.50 21.67 12.26
CA THR A 114 -1.66 20.55 12.78
C THR A 114 -1.68 19.35 11.82
N TRP A 115 -2.77 19.15 11.08
CA TRP A 115 -2.98 18.11 10.10
C TRP A 115 -2.35 18.46 8.75
N MET A 116 -2.43 19.71 8.30
CA MET A 116 -1.59 20.21 7.20
C MET A 116 -0.11 20.11 7.55
N ILE A 117 0.26 20.45 8.78
CA ILE A 117 1.62 20.23 9.31
C ILE A 117 1.91 18.73 9.44
N GLY A 118 0.94 17.84 9.68
CA GLY A 118 1.12 16.38 9.78
C GLY A 118 1.26 15.67 8.42
N LEU A 119 0.59 16.19 7.39
CA LEU A 119 0.77 15.84 5.98
C LEU A 119 2.04 16.45 5.38
N LEU A 120 2.45 17.62 5.85
CA LEU A 120 3.77 18.21 5.56
C LEU A 120 4.86 17.62 6.46
N ALA A 121 4.49 17.01 7.59
CA ALA A 121 5.40 16.36 8.51
C ALA A 121 5.84 15.05 7.89
N LEU A 122 7.07 14.72 8.23
CA LEU A 122 7.90 13.73 7.57
C LEU A 122 7.30 12.31 7.45
N ASN A 123 6.22 11.98 8.16
CA ASN A 123 5.63 10.66 8.09
C ASN A 123 4.39 10.61 7.16
N GLY A 124 3.37 11.44 7.38
CA GLY A 124 2.14 11.39 6.58
C GLY A 124 2.34 11.76 5.11
N GLY A 125 3.14 12.80 4.85
CA GLY A 125 3.44 13.27 3.49
C GLY A 125 4.30 12.30 2.68
N PHE A 126 5.31 11.71 3.33
CA PHE A 126 6.20 10.73 2.70
C PHE A 126 5.44 9.45 2.35
N GLY A 127 4.52 9.04 3.21
CA GLY A 127 3.60 7.94 2.93
C GLY A 127 2.75 8.16 1.69
N PHE A 128 2.08 9.30 1.63
CA PHE A 128 1.20 9.67 0.52
C PHE A 128 1.95 9.85 -0.80
N LEU A 129 3.05 10.60 -0.79
CA LEU A 129 3.93 10.76 -1.94
C LEU A 129 4.51 9.42 -2.39
N GLY A 130 4.87 8.56 -1.44
CA GLY A 130 5.39 7.23 -1.72
C GLY A 130 4.39 6.35 -2.46
N VAL A 131 3.12 6.35 -2.03
CA VAL A 131 2.02 5.63 -2.71
C VAL A 131 1.81 6.17 -4.12
N ILE A 132 1.72 7.50 -4.30
CA ILE A 132 1.51 8.12 -5.61
C ILE A 132 2.65 7.79 -6.58
N LEU A 133 3.90 7.97 -6.14
CA LEU A 133 5.08 7.68 -6.95
C LEU A 133 5.14 6.21 -7.37
N THR A 134 4.77 5.30 -6.45
CA THR A 134 4.70 3.87 -6.73
C THR A 134 3.61 3.54 -7.76
N ILE A 135 2.42 4.13 -7.63
CA ILE A 135 1.31 3.92 -8.58
C ILE A 135 1.72 4.41 -9.97
N ILE A 136 2.26 5.63 -10.08
CA ILE A 136 2.70 6.22 -11.35
C ILE A 136 3.82 5.38 -11.97
N GLY A 137 4.83 5.01 -11.17
CA GLY A 137 5.95 4.19 -11.60
C GLY A 137 5.46 2.83 -12.14
N ARG A 138 4.54 2.18 -11.42
CA ARG A 138 3.95 0.90 -11.82
C ARG A 138 3.19 0.99 -13.13
N PHE A 139 2.34 2.02 -13.31
CA PHE A 139 1.56 2.19 -14.54
C PHE A 139 2.42 2.35 -15.79
N LYS A 140 3.56 3.02 -15.66
CA LYS A 140 4.50 3.24 -16.76
C LYS A 140 5.51 2.11 -16.95
N LEU A 141 5.54 1.14 -16.04
CA LEU A 141 6.40 -0.03 -16.10
C LEU A 141 5.85 -1.03 -17.13
N LYS A 142 6.41 -1.03 -18.35
CA LYS A 142 6.00 -1.92 -19.44
C LYS A 142 6.91 -3.15 -19.52
N LYS A 143 6.37 -4.29 -19.95
CA LYS A 143 7.21 -5.46 -20.24
C LYS A 143 8.03 -5.13 -21.49
N PRO A 144 9.36 -5.26 -21.49
CA PRO A 144 10.14 -5.15 -22.73
C PRO A 144 9.70 -6.28 -23.67
N GLU A 145 9.37 -5.91 -24.91
CA GLU A 145 9.12 -6.86 -26.01
C GLU A 145 10.44 -7.51 -26.46
#